data_AF-A0A8H9KUG6-F1
#
_entry.id   AF-A0A8H9KUG6-F1
#
_cell.length_a   1.000
_cell.length_b   1.000
_cell.length_c   1.000
_cell.angle_alpha   90.00
_cell.angle_beta   90.00
_cell.angle_gamma   90.00
#
_symmetry.space_group_name_H-M   'P 1'
#
loop_
_entity.id
_entity.type
_entity.pdbx_description
1 polymer ?
#
loop_
_entity_poly.entity_id
_entity_poly.type
_entity_poly.pdbx_seq_one_letter_code
_entity_poly.pdbx_strand_id
1 'polypeptide(L)'
;MEQAKGIFIPIVADFVLSPDIIYSEKLTGIYFQTEDEQYGRITFENLDALKICRGENLPFNSNWEEGQEYPWVYKVVNSKWLKERFVYENENYGNLYEFGNNVNEMLTDFSHYLFKFHDQFVEVIARGFWFEQDKTSLYNRELQVGHPFLNLTESNKEEYVSHNLTCQIRTNPKSQDKLISDAIFCSQKLLEFALELDGNASIDHSLILSYRNGKLTSSLKGYFGKQIAEFNGVAKFEDVKPYIDNYMKEVSDRRKQLGK
;
A
#
# COMPACT_ATOMS: atom_id res chain seq x y z
N MET A 1 -5.62 25.62 8.50
CA MET A 1 -4.93 25.16 9.72
C MET A 1 -4.77 23.65 9.62
N GLU A 2 -3.63 23.10 10.05
CA GLU A 2 -3.41 21.65 10.11
C GLU A 2 -4.29 21.04 11.19
N GLN A 3 -4.83 19.85 10.93
CA GLN A 3 -5.69 19.14 11.88
C GLN A 3 -5.44 17.64 11.80
N ALA A 4 -5.27 16.99 12.94
CA ALA A 4 -5.20 15.54 13.06
C ALA A 4 -6.61 14.94 13.14
N LYS A 5 -6.96 14.08 12.19
CA LYS A 5 -8.22 13.33 12.19
C LYS A 5 -7.94 11.89 12.61
N GLY A 6 -8.59 11.44 13.67
CA GLY A 6 -8.45 10.07 14.17
C GLY A 6 -8.83 9.01 13.13
N ILE A 7 -8.05 7.95 13.08
CA ILE A 7 -8.33 6.72 12.32
C ILE A 7 -8.41 5.58 13.33
N PHE A 8 -9.52 4.84 13.30
CA PHE A 8 -9.67 3.62 14.07
C PHE A 8 -9.20 2.43 13.25
N ILE A 9 -8.28 1.67 13.80
CA ILE A 9 -7.82 0.40 13.22
C ILE A 9 -8.05 -0.73 14.24
N PRO A 10 -8.19 -1.99 13.80
CA PRO A 10 -8.53 -3.13 14.67
C PRO A 10 -7.50 -3.49 15.74
N ILE A 11 -6.35 -2.83 15.77
CA ILE A 11 -5.29 -3.07 16.74
C ILE A 11 -5.04 -1.80 17.54
N VAL A 12 -4.87 -1.93 18.85
CA VAL A 12 -4.66 -0.81 19.77
C VAL A 12 -3.27 -0.90 20.35
N ALA A 13 -2.47 0.15 20.16
CA ALA A 13 -1.15 0.23 20.77
C ALA A 13 -1.27 0.37 22.29
N ASP A 14 -0.32 -0.23 23.02
CA ASP A 14 -0.18 0.03 24.45
C ASP A 14 0.01 1.54 24.69
N PHE A 15 -0.74 2.08 25.65
CA PHE A 15 -0.80 3.52 25.91
C PHE A 15 0.40 4.08 26.67
N VAL A 16 1.30 3.21 27.14
CA VAL A 16 2.47 3.56 27.98
C VAL A 16 3.78 3.25 27.25
N LEU A 17 3.83 2.17 26.49
CA LEU A 17 5.08 1.68 25.90
C LEU A 17 5.44 2.42 24.60
N SER A 18 6.70 2.80 24.49
CA SER A 18 7.27 3.36 23.26
C SER A 18 7.48 2.27 22.20
N PRO A 19 7.37 2.60 20.90
CA PRO A 19 7.61 1.67 19.82
C PRO A 19 9.10 1.57 19.49
N ASP A 20 9.48 0.46 18.87
CA ASP A 20 10.70 0.33 18.08
C ASP A 20 10.43 0.74 16.63
N ILE A 21 11.35 1.48 16.02
CA ILE A 21 11.21 1.99 14.65
C ILE A 21 12.40 1.49 13.84
N ILE A 22 12.11 0.74 12.77
CA ILE A 22 13.12 0.31 11.80
C ILE A 22 12.96 1.16 10.56
N TYR A 23 13.99 1.91 10.21
CA TYR A 23 14.11 2.60 8.91
C TYR A 23 15.15 1.85 8.07
N SER A 24 14.68 1.07 7.09
CA SER A 24 15.55 0.22 6.26
C SER A 24 15.02 0.07 4.84
N GLU A 25 15.92 -0.24 3.91
CA GLU A 25 15.57 -0.56 2.51
C GLU A 25 14.73 -1.83 2.39
N LYS A 26 14.94 -2.82 3.29
CA LYS A 26 14.24 -4.11 3.23
C LYS A 26 12.79 -3.98 3.69
N LEU A 27 12.58 -3.37 4.85
CA LEU A 27 11.27 -3.12 5.42
C LEU A 27 11.38 -2.01 6.46
N THR A 28 10.66 -0.91 6.20
CA THR A 28 10.46 0.13 7.21
C THR A 28 9.15 -0.11 7.95
N GLY A 29 9.17 0.00 9.28
CA GLY A 29 7.98 -0.22 10.08
C GLY A 29 8.10 0.24 11.53
N ILE A 30 6.94 0.37 12.17
CA ILE A 30 6.79 0.66 13.59
C ILE A 30 6.37 -0.62 14.28
N TYR A 31 7.08 -1.01 15.34
CA TYR A 31 6.86 -2.24 16.09
C TYR A 31 6.54 -1.88 17.53
N PHE A 32 5.50 -2.47 18.10
CA PHE A 32 4.98 -2.04 19.39
C PHE A 32 4.27 -3.20 20.10
N GLN A 33 4.04 -3.04 21.40
CA GLN A 33 3.13 -3.91 22.15
C GLN A 33 1.71 -3.38 22.03
N THR A 34 0.74 -4.28 21.90
CA THR A 34 -0.68 -3.92 21.88
C THR A 34 -1.26 -3.97 23.29
N GLU A 35 -2.40 -3.30 23.50
CA GLU A 35 -3.09 -3.23 24.79
C GLU A 35 -3.46 -4.62 25.36
N ASP A 36 -3.66 -5.61 24.49
CA ASP A 36 -3.95 -7.01 24.85
C ASP A 36 -2.69 -7.89 25.00
N GLU A 37 -1.54 -7.28 25.31
CA GLU A 37 -0.24 -7.93 25.55
C GLU A 37 0.29 -8.75 24.36
N GLN A 38 -0.12 -8.42 23.13
CA GLN A 38 0.43 -8.98 21.89
C GLN A 38 1.44 -8.01 21.24
N TYR A 39 1.88 -8.33 20.03
CA TYR A 39 2.85 -7.53 19.28
C TYR A 39 2.23 -7.01 17.99
N GLY A 40 2.26 -5.69 17.82
CA GLY A 40 1.79 -4.98 16.64
C GLY A 40 2.93 -4.56 15.72
N ARG A 41 2.62 -4.47 14.42
CA ARG A 41 3.49 -3.86 13.40
C ARG A 41 2.68 -2.97 12.47
N ILE A 42 3.19 -1.77 12.20
CA ILE A 42 2.76 -0.91 11.09
C ILE A 42 3.82 -0.94 9.98
N THR A 43 3.39 -1.15 8.74
CA THR A 43 4.22 -1.04 7.52
C THR A 43 3.63 0.00 6.57
N PHE A 44 4.41 0.49 5.61
CA PHE A 44 4.04 1.64 4.78
C PHE A 44 4.07 1.32 3.29
N GLU A 45 3.01 1.69 2.58
CA GLU A 45 2.97 1.67 1.12
C GLU A 45 3.64 2.93 0.59
N ASN A 46 4.73 2.78 -0.15
CA ASN A 46 5.54 3.87 -0.70
C ASN A 46 5.82 4.96 0.36
N LEU A 47 6.66 4.62 1.35
CA LEU A 47 7.12 5.60 2.33
C LEU A 47 8.01 6.67 1.66
N ASP A 48 7.67 7.94 1.87
CA ASP A 48 8.48 9.08 1.44
C ASP A 48 9.39 9.59 2.55
N ALA A 49 8.82 9.83 3.74
CA ALA A 49 9.54 10.45 4.83
C ALA A 49 9.00 10.01 6.20
N LEU A 50 9.87 10.08 7.21
CA LEU A 50 9.57 9.71 8.59
C LEU A 50 10.22 10.71 9.55
N LYS A 51 9.49 11.09 10.61
CA LYS A 51 9.96 11.89 11.74
C LYS A 51 9.52 11.25 13.04
N ILE A 52 10.34 11.44 14.08
CA ILE A 52 10.06 10.96 15.42
C ILE A 52 10.25 12.13 16.38
N CYS A 53 9.29 12.38 17.24
CA CYS A 53 9.41 13.38 18.28
C CYS A 53 8.79 12.89 19.59
N ARG A 54 9.07 13.63 20.67
CA ARG A 54 8.45 13.41 21.98
C ARG A 54 7.74 14.67 22.47
N GLY A 55 6.68 14.49 23.24
CA GLY A 55 5.93 15.56 23.85
C GLY A 55 4.71 15.06 24.63
N GLU A 56 4.27 15.86 25.60
CA GLU A 56 3.10 15.52 26.43
C GLU A 56 1.78 15.71 25.67
N ASN A 57 1.78 16.59 24.67
CA ASN A 57 0.60 16.98 23.90
C ASN A 57 0.73 16.58 22.43
N LEU A 58 -0.39 16.27 21.80
CA LEU A 58 -0.45 15.98 20.36
C LEU A 58 0.09 17.19 19.57
N PRO A 59 0.97 16.97 18.57
CA PRO A 59 1.61 18.08 17.82
C PRO A 59 0.63 18.88 16.95
N PHE A 60 -0.60 18.40 16.76
CA PHE A 60 -1.64 19.04 15.97
C PHE A 60 -2.94 19.16 16.76
N ASN A 61 -3.75 20.15 16.42
CA ASN A 61 -5.13 20.19 16.88
C ASN A 61 -5.86 18.94 16.37
N SER A 62 -6.53 18.21 17.27
CA SER A 62 -7.36 17.08 16.89
C SER A 62 -8.84 17.45 16.87
N ASN A 63 -9.64 16.66 16.15
CA ASN A 63 -11.10 16.73 16.21
C ASN A 63 -11.71 15.79 17.26
N TRP A 64 -10.87 15.23 18.14
CA TRP A 64 -11.33 14.35 19.21
C TRP A 64 -12.03 15.18 20.29
N GLU A 65 -13.18 14.68 20.75
CA GLU A 65 -13.96 15.29 21.82
C GLU A 65 -13.99 14.37 23.03
N GLU A 66 -14.11 14.95 24.22
CA GLU A 66 -14.20 14.21 25.47
C GLU A 66 -15.38 13.22 25.45
N GLY A 67 -15.12 11.97 25.81
CA GLY A 67 -16.11 10.88 25.77
C GLY A 67 -16.10 10.07 24.46
N GLN A 68 -15.31 10.45 23.46
CA GLN A 68 -15.06 9.61 22.27
C GLN A 68 -13.95 8.59 22.54
N GLU A 69 -14.01 7.45 21.86
CA GLU A 69 -12.92 6.47 21.82
C GLU A 69 -11.62 7.18 21.38
N TYR A 70 -10.51 6.85 22.03
CA TYR A 70 -9.24 7.54 21.81
C TYR A 70 -8.48 6.92 20.64
N PRO A 71 -8.35 7.60 19.48
CA PRO A 71 -7.56 7.10 18.37
C PRO A 71 -6.06 7.24 18.68
N TRP A 72 -5.25 6.25 18.31
CA TRP A 72 -3.79 6.34 18.39
C TRP A 72 -3.15 6.55 17.00
N VAL A 73 -3.93 6.43 15.93
CA VAL A 73 -3.54 6.72 14.55
C VAL A 73 -4.32 7.92 14.05
N TYR A 74 -3.65 8.84 13.35
CA TYR A 74 -4.26 10.03 12.80
C TYR A 74 -3.82 10.26 11.36
N LYS A 75 -4.69 10.88 10.56
CA LYS A 75 -4.34 11.53 9.30
C LYS A 75 -4.34 13.03 9.49
N VAL A 76 -3.22 13.68 9.17
CA VAL A 76 -3.07 15.14 9.25
C VAL A 76 -3.60 15.75 7.95
N VAL A 77 -4.72 16.48 8.04
CA VAL A 77 -5.30 17.20 6.90
C VAL A 77 -4.66 18.59 6.77
N ASN A 78 -4.57 19.07 5.52
CA ASN A 78 -3.91 20.33 5.17
C ASN A 78 -2.43 20.38 5.61
N SER A 79 -1.75 19.22 5.58
CA SER A 79 -0.36 19.11 6.05
C SER A 79 0.58 20.05 5.29
N LYS A 80 1.27 20.90 6.03
CA LYS A 80 2.34 21.76 5.51
C LYS A 80 3.56 20.92 5.14
N TRP A 81 3.90 19.92 5.96
CA TRP A 81 5.04 19.05 5.70
C TRP A 81 4.90 18.29 4.37
N LEU A 82 3.71 17.74 4.08
CA LEU A 82 3.45 17.10 2.78
C LEU A 82 3.61 18.10 1.61
N LYS A 83 3.10 19.33 1.78
CA LYS A 83 3.24 20.38 0.78
C LYS A 83 4.71 20.78 0.57
N GLU A 84 5.48 20.91 1.64
CA GLU A 84 6.92 21.20 1.58
C GLU A 84 7.69 20.09 0.85
N ARG A 85 7.39 18.83 1.15
CA ARG A 85 7.96 17.68 0.44
C ARG A 85 7.63 17.72 -1.04
N PHE A 86 6.36 17.94 -1.40
CA PHE A 86 5.95 18.10 -2.80
C PHE A 86 6.71 19.23 -3.51
N VAL A 87 6.83 20.41 -2.90
CA VAL A 87 7.56 21.55 -3.51
C VAL A 87 9.02 21.18 -3.77
N TYR A 88 9.68 20.58 -2.78
CA TYR A 88 11.07 20.14 -2.92
C TYR A 88 11.23 19.10 -4.03
N GLU A 89 10.40 18.06 -4.04
CA GLU A 89 10.47 17.00 -5.06
C GLU A 89 10.18 17.55 -6.46
N ASN A 90 9.21 18.45 -6.60
CA ASN A 90 8.88 19.05 -7.88
C ASN A 90 10.02 19.93 -8.41
N GLU A 91 10.66 20.72 -7.54
CA GLU A 91 11.78 21.59 -7.92
C GLU A 91 13.04 20.82 -8.31
N ASN A 92 13.34 19.70 -7.64
CA ASN A 92 14.61 19.00 -7.80
C ASN A 92 14.50 17.75 -8.70
N TYR A 93 13.35 17.08 -8.69
CA TYR A 93 13.18 15.74 -9.27
C TYR A 93 11.92 15.59 -10.15
N GLY A 94 11.14 16.65 -10.39
CA GLY A 94 9.82 16.54 -11.02
C GLY A 94 9.77 15.71 -12.31
N ASN A 95 10.75 15.85 -13.20
CA ASN A 95 10.84 15.11 -14.47
C ASN A 95 11.34 13.65 -14.34
N LEU A 96 11.80 13.27 -13.15
CA LEU A 96 12.35 11.95 -12.82
C LEU A 96 11.59 11.30 -11.65
N TYR A 97 10.46 11.87 -11.25
CA TYR A 97 9.73 11.45 -10.07
C TYR A 97 9.03 10.12 -10.32
N GLU A 98 9.55 9.07 -9.69
CA GLU A 98 9.15 7.66 -9.89
C GLU A 98 9.13 7.24 -11.38
N PHE A 99 8.53 6.08 -11.70
CA PHE A 99 8.39 5.59 -13.07
C PHE A 99 7.36 6.37 -13.90
N GLY A 100 6.49 7.14 -13.24
CA GLY A 100 5.40 7.91 -13.86
C GLY A 100 5.80 9.32 -14.29
N ASN A 101 6.95 9.84 -13.85
CA ASN A 101 7.36 11.23 -14.00
C ASN A 101 6.26 12.22 -13.55
N ASN A 102 5.54 11.88 -12.48
CA ASN A 102 4.37 12.62 -12.03
C ASN A 102 4.42 12.89 -10.53
N VAL A 103 5.15 13.95 -10.16
CA VAL A 103 5.26 14.40 -8.76
C VAL A 103 3.91 14.82 -8.15
N ASN A 104 2.89 15.11 -8.97
CA ASN A 104 1.55 15.40 -8.45
C ASN A 104 0.93 14.20 -7.71
N GLU A 105 1.45 12.98 -7.92
CA GLU A 105 1.06 11.80 -7.12
C GLU A 105 1.28 12.02 -5.62
N MET A 106 2.27 12.84 -5.21
CA MET A 106 2.43 13.20 -3.79
C MET A 106 1.23 13.93 -3.21
N LEU A 107 0.50 14.71 -4.01
CA LEU A 107 -0.66 15.45 -3.53
C LEU A 107 -1.95 14.62 -3.60
N THR A 108 -2.02 13.62 -4.47
CA THR A 108 -3.23 12.82 -4.70
C THR A 108 -3.24 11.50 -3.94
N ASP A 109 -2.06 10.89 -3.78
CA ASP A 109 -1.92 9.52 -3.32
C ASP A 109 -1.28 9.46 -1.93
N PHE A 110 -0.39 10.41 -1.59
CA PHE A 110 0.27 10.42 -0.28
C PHE A 110 -0.55 11.13 0.77
N SER A 111 -0.36 10.68 2.00
CA SER A 111 -0.98 11.24 3.20
C SER A 111 0.07 11.40 4.29
N HIS A 112 -0.09 12.45 5.10
CA HIS A 112 0.65 12.59 6.34
C HIS A 112 -0.10 11.85 7.45
N TYR A 113 0.52 10.79 7.98
CA TYR A 113 0.01 10.03 9.11
C TYR A 113 0.81 10.33 10.38
N LEU A 114 0.14 10.25 11.52
CA LEU A 114 0.72 10.42 12.84
C LEU A 114 0.29 9.22 13.70
N PHE A 115 1.27 8.54 14.29
CA PHE A 115 1.07 7.45 15.24
C PHE A 115 1.50 7.93 16.62
N LYS A 116 0.61 7.82 17.61
CA LYS A 116 0.86 8.23 18.99
C LYS A 116 1.09 6.99 19.87
N PHE A 117 2.18 7.04 20.63
CA PHE A 117 2.55 6.06 21.63
C PHE A 117 2.96 6.79 22.91
N HIS A 118 2.03 6.93 23.86
CA HIS A 118 2.23 7.76 25.06
C HIS A 118 2.72 9.19 24.71
N ASP A 119 3.96 9.51 25.08
CA ASP A 119 4.66 10.78 24.85
C ASP A 119 5.55 10.75 23.59
N GLN A 120 5.52 9.68 22.80
CA GLN A 120 6.26 9.54 21.55
C GLN A 120 5.30 9.59 20.35
N PHE A 121 5.71 10.32 19.33
CA PHE A 121 4.96 10.51 18.09
C PHE A 121 5.82 10.08 16.90
N VAL A 122 5.23 9.30 16.00
CA VAL A 122 5.84 8.93 14.72
C VAL A 122 5.01 9.54 13.61
N GLU A 123 5.59 10.50 12.90
CA GLU A 123 4.99 11.14 11.73
C GLU A 123 5.57 10.51 10.47
N VAL A 124 4.72 10.19 9.50
CA VAL A 124 5.15 9.63 8.22
C VAL A 124 4.39 10.26 7.06
N ILE A 125 5.06 10.38 5.92
CA ILE A 125 4.40 10.62 4.63
C ILE A 125 4.49 9.32 3.84
N ALA A 126 3.34 8.74 3.50
CA ALA A 126 3.24 7.50 2.76
C ALA A 126 1.95 7.47 1.93
N ARG A 127 1.85 6.60 0.92
CA ARG A 127 0.59 6.39 0.18
C ARG A 127 -0.47 5.68 1.02
N GLY A 128 -0.02 4.84 1.95
CA GLY A 128 -0.87 4.12 2.87
C GLY A 128 -0.06 3.42 3.94
N PHE A 129 -0.74 2.75 4.84
CA PHE A 129 -0.13 1.89 5.84
C PHE A 129 -0.92 0.61 6.03
N TRP A 130 -0.24 -0.44 6.47
CA TRP A 130 -0.87 -1.69 6.85
C TRP A 130 -0.49 -2.07 8.28
N PHE A 131 -1.34 -2.85 8.92
CA PHE A 131 -1.19 -3.26 10.30
C PHE A 131 -1.27 -4.78 10.46
N GLU A 132 -0.45 -5.31 11.36
CA GLU A 132 -0.38 -6.73 11.71
C GLU A 132 -0.34 -6.88 13.23
N GLN A 133 -0.81 -8.02 13.72
CA GLN A 133 -0.77 -8.40 15.13
C GLN A 133 -0.41 -9.87 15.26
N ASP A 134 0.40 -10.21 16.25
CA ASP A 134 0.79 -11.59 16.54
C ASP A 134 1.07 -11.78 18.03
N LYS A 135 0.90 -13.01 18.52
CA LYS A 135 1.25 -13.40 19.89
C LYS A 135 2.76 -13.38 20.13
N THR A 136 3.55 -13.40 19.05
CA THR A 136 5.00 -13.37 19.10
C THR A 136 5.54 -12.09 18.47
N SER A 137 6.72 -11.64 18.92
CA SER A 137 7.31 -10.40 18.41
C SER A 137 7.48 -10.43 16.90
N LEU A 138 6.91 -9.42 16.23
CA LEU A 138 7.03 -9.17 14.79
C LEU A 138 8.34 -8.47 14.42
N TYR A 139 9.14 -8.04 15.39
CA TYR A 139 10.40 -7.32 15.16
C TYR A 139 11.38 -8.16 14.33
N ASN A 140 11.88 -7.59 13.22
CA ASN A 140 12.73 -8.27 12.24
C ASN A 140 12.16 -9.59 11.67
N ARG A 141 10.84 -9.78 11.74
CA ARG A 141 10.15 -10.93 11.11
C ARG A 141 9.69 -10.59 9.70
N GLU A 142 9.45 -11.62 8.91
CA GLU A 142 8.83 -11.47 7.59
C GLU A 142 7.39 -10.96 7.69
N LEU A 143 6.84 -10.52 6.56
CA LEU A 143 5.43 -10.13 6.46
C LEU A 143 4.55 -11.37 6.65
N GLN A 144 3.45 -11.24 7.38
CA GLN A 144 2.51 -12.34 7.58
C GLN A 144 1.83 -12.72 6.26
N VAL A 145 1.44 -13.98 6.13
CA VAL A 145 0.73 -14.48 4.94
C VAL A 145 -0.55 -13.65 4.73
N GLY A 146 -0.75 -13.19 3.49
CA GLY A 146 -1.89 -12.33 3.13
C GLY A 146 -1.65 -10.84 3.34
N HIS A 147 -0.44 -10.42 3.73
CA HIS A 147 -0.06 -9.01 3.76
C HIS A 147 -0.19 -8.38 2.36
N PRO A 148 -0.74 -7.15 2.21
CA PRO A 148 -0.99 -6.53 0.90
C PRO A 148 0.26 -6.37 0.02
N PHE A 149 1.44 -6.27 0.63
CA PHE A 149 2.72 -6.15 -0.09
C PHE A 149 3.25 -7.49 -0.62
N LEU A 150 2.77 -8.62 -0.11
CA LEU A 150 3.14 -9.95 -0.62
C LEU A 150 2.34 -10.30 -1.87
N ASN A 151 2.90 -11.17 -2.71
CA ASN A 151 2.20 -11.70 -3.87
C ASN A 151 0.99 -12.56 -3.43
N LEU A 152 0.00 -12.65 -4.31
CA LEU A 152 -1.15 -13.53 -4.10
C LEU A 152 -0.73 -14.99 -4.17
N THR A 153 -1.37 -15.81 -3.32
CA THR A 153 -1.09 -17.24 -3.20
C THR A 153 -1.49 -17.99 -4.47
N GLU A 154 -0.73 -19.02 -4.83
CA GLU A 154 -1.01 -19.86 -6.01
C GLU A 154 -2.21 -20.81 -5.83
N SER A 155 -2.77 -20.89 -4.63
CA SER A 155 -3.88 -21.80 -4.31
C SER A 155 -5.18 -21.47 -5.05
N ASN A 156 -5.40 -20.20 -5.40
CA ASN A 156 -6.59 -19.72 -6.12
C ASN A 156 -6.18 -19.16 -7.48
N LYS A 157 -5.70 -20.05 -8.37
CA LYS A 157 -5.30 -19.68 -9.74
C LYS A 157 -6.24 -20.27 -10.79
N GLU A 158 -6.54 -19.46 -11.79
CA GLU A 158 -7.19 -19.87 -13.03
C GLU A 158 -6.20 -19.73 -14.19
N GLU A 159 -6.31 -20.59 -15.20
CA GLU A 159 -5.47 -20.53 -16.38
C GLU A 159 -6.19 -19.78 -17.49
N TYR A 160 -5.50 -18.80 -18.07
CA TYR A 160 -5.93 -18.07 -19.24
C TYR A 160 -4.96 -18.31 -20.39
N VAL A 161 -5.45 -18.92 -21.46
CA VAL A 161 -4.63 -19.26 -22.63
C VAL A 161 -4.96 -18.33 -23.78
N SER A 162 -3.93 -17.64 -24.29
CA SER A 162 -4.03 -16.73 -25.42
C SER A 162 -2.73 -16.74 -26.20
N HIS A 163 -2.80 -16.69 -27.53
CA HIS A 163 -1.61 -16.66 -28.41
C HIS A 163 -0.56 -17.77 -28.14
N ASN A 164 -1.01 -18.98 -27.79
CA ASN A 164 -0.17 -20.13 -27.38
C ASN A 164 0.70 -19.89 -26.13
N LEU A 165 0.33 -18.90 -25.31
CA LEU A 165 0.94 -18.65 -24.00
C LEU A 165 -0.12 -18.91 -22.93
N THR A 166 0.34 -19.38 -21.77
CA THR A 166 -0.50 -19.58 -20.58
C THR A 166 -0.20 -18.47 -19.58
N CYS A 167 -1.25 -17.83 -19.07
CA CYS A 167 -1.17 -16.86 -17.98
C CYS A 167 -1.95 -17.40 -16.78
N GLN A 168 -1.31 -17.42 -15.61
CA GLN A 168 -1.98 -17.71 -14.35
C GLN A 168 -2.64 -16.43 -13.83
N ILE A 169 -3.95 -16.47 -13.63
CA ILE A 169 -4.71 -15.42 -12.97
C ILE A 169 -4.88 -15.82 -11.51
N ARG A 170 -4.19 -15.14 -10.61
CA ARG A 170 -4.27 -15.36 -9.16
C ARG A 170 -5.26 -14.37 -8.57
N THR A 171 -6.25 -14.87 -7.85
CA THR A 171 -7.30 -14.02 -7.27
C THR A 171 -7.11 -13.87 -5.77
N ASN A 172 -7.31 -12.66 -5.25
CA ASN A 172 -7.24 -12.44 -3.81
C ASN A 172 -8.33 -13.24 -3.09
N PRO A 173 -7.98 -14.04 -2.07
CA PRO A 173 -8.96 -14.89 -1.36
C PRO A 173 -9.94 -14.10 -0.49
N LYS A 174 -9.65 -12.84 -0.15
CA LYS A 174 -10.54 -12.00 0.66
C LYS A 174 -11.80 -11.65 -0.14
N SER A 175 -12.93 -11.50 0.56
CA SER A 175 -14.16 -11.01 -0.07
C SER A 175 -13.98 -9.58 -0.60
N GLN A 176 -14.76 -9.23 -1.62
CA GLN A 176 -14.75 -7.88 -2.19
C GLN A 176 -14.98 -6.79 -1.13
N ASP A 177 -15.97 -6.98 -0.25
CA ASP A 177 -16.27 -6.01 0.82
C ASP A 177 -15.09 -5.83 1.77
N LYS A 178 -14.38 -6.93 2.10
CA LYS A 178 -13.18 -6.87 2.91
C LYS A 178 -12.08 -6.10 2.19
N LEU A 179 -11.85 -6.36 0.91
CA LEU A 179 -10.87 -5.63 0.09
C LEU A 179 -11.19 -4.14 -0.01
N ILE A 180 -12.46 -3.77 -0.15
CA ILE A 180 -12.89 -2.36 -0.16
C ILE A 180 -12.60 -1.72 1.21
N SER A 181 -12.91 -2.39 2.32
CA SER A 181 -12.63 -1.87 3.65
C SER A 181 -11.13 -1.73 3.92
N ASP A 182 -10.33 -2.69 3.44
CA ASP A 182 -8.88 -2.71 3.62
C ASP A 182 -8.19 -1.66 2.73
N ALA A 183 -8.76 -1.36 1.55
CA ALA A 183 -8.26 -0.35 0.61
C ALA A 183 -8.25 1.08 1.16
N ILE A 184 -8.95 1.33 2.28
CA ILE A 184 -8.93 2.63 2.99
C ILE A 184 -7.56 2.88 3.62
N PHE A 185 -6.87 1.81 4.04
CA PHE A 185 -5.59 1.91 4.75
C PHE A 185 -4.39 1.82 3.81
N CYS A 186 -4.42 0.88 2.87
CA CYS A 186 -3.41 0.75 1.81
C CYS A 186 -3.98 -0.01 0.61
N SER A 187 -3.34 0.10 -0.54
CA SER A 187 -3.80 -0.57 -1.75
C SER A 187 -3.85 -2.10 -1.60
N GLN A 188 -4.90 -2.71 -2.15
CA GLN A 188 -5.13 -4.15 -2.11
C GLN A 188 -5.01 -4.75 -3.50
N LYS A 189 -4.31 -5.89 -3.63
CA LYS A 189 -4.30 -6.63 -4.90
C LYS A 189 -5.65 -7.32 -5.10
N LEU A 190 -6.29 -7.11 -6.25
CA LEU A 190 -7.49 -7.84 -6.66
C LEU A 190 -7.08 -9.12 -7.39
N LEU A 191 -6.24 -8.95 -8.42
CA LEU A 191 -5.73 -10.01 -9.28
C LEU A 191 -4.22 -9.82 -9.51
N GLU A 192 -3.51 -10.93 -9.69
CA GLU A 192 -2.17 -10.94 -10.26
C GLU A 192 -2.14 -11.83 -11.49
N PHE A 193 -1.37 -11.40 -12.49
CA PHE A 193 -1.18 -12.11 -13.74
C PHE A 193 0.26 -12.57 -13.79
N ALA A 194 0.46 -13.88 -13.89
CA ALA A 194 1.78 -14.48 -14.03
C ALA A 194 1.86 -15.28 -15.33
N LEU A 195 2.59 -14.72 -16.30
CA LEU A 195 2.85 -15.37 -17.58
C LEU A 195 3.82 -16.55 -17.41
N GLU A 196 3.47 -17.69 -17.98
CA GLU A 196 4.30 -18.89 -17.99
C GLU A 196 5.18 -18.91 -19.24
N LEU A 197 6.49 -18.86 -19.03
CA LEU A 197 7.49 -18.95 -20.07
C LEU A 197 8.57 -19.95 -19.68
N ASP A 198 8.89 -20.86 -20.60
CA ASP A 198 10.00 -21.82 -20.45
C ASP A 198 9.94 -22.59 -19.09
N GLY A 199 8.74 -22.92 -18.62
CA GLY A 199 8.48 -23.65 -17.37
C GLY A 199 8.43 -22.80 -16.10
N ASN A 200 8.59 -21.48 -16.20
CA ASN A 200 8.54 -20.57 -15.06
C ASN A 200 7.38 -19.58 -15.17
N ALA A 201 6.61 -19.41 -14.10
CA ALA A 201 5.58 -18.38 -13.98
C ALA A 201 6.18 -17.13 -13.32
N SER A 202 6.11 -15.99 -14.00
CA SER A 202 6.58 -14.70 -13.47
C SER A 202 5.46 -13.67 -13.49
N ILE A 203 5.24 -12.99 -12.36
CA ILE A 203 4.23 -11.93 -12.27
C ILE A 203 4.65 -10.75 -13.15
N ASP A 204 3.81 -10.42 -14.12
CA ASP A 204 4.03 -9.34 -15.08
C ASP A 204 3.03 -8.19 -14.90
N HIS A 205 1.83 -8.47 -14.38
CA HIS A 205 0.81 -7.46 -14.10
C HIS A 205 0.10 -7.71 -12.76
N SER A 206 -0.42 -6.62 -12.18
CA SER A 206 -1.27 -6.67 -11.00
C SER A 206 -2.43 -5.68 -11.15
N LEU A 207 -3.64 -6.14 -10.87
CA LEU A 207 -4.81 -5.29 -10.74
C LEU A 207 -4.96 -4.90 -9.26
N ILE A 208 -4.84 -3.61 -8.97
CA ILE A 208 -4.76 -3.09 -7.60
C ILE A 208 -5.94 -2.16 -7.32
N LEU A 209 -6.64 -2.38 -6.21
CA LEU A 209 -7.68 -1.53 -5.66
C LEU A 209 -7.08 -0.54 -4.67
N SER A 210 -7.44 0.74 -4.77
CA SER A 210 -6.94 1.78 -3.86
C SER A 210 -7.98 2.88 -3.65
N TYR A 211 -7.92 3.56 -2.50
CA TYR A 211 -8.63 4.83 -2.31
C TYR A 211 -7.73 6.00 -2.68
N ARG A 212 -8.02 6.67 -3.81
CA ARG A 212 -7.30 7.88 -4.25
C ARG A 212 -8.24 9.07 -4.27
N ASN A 213 -7.84 10.19 -3.68
CA ASN A 213 -8.68 11.40 -3.60
C ASN A 213 -10.12 11.15 -3.08
N GLY A 214 -10.27 10.24 -2.11
CA GLY A 214 -11.57 9.86 -1.57
C GLY A 214 -12.45 9.02 -2.50
N LYS A 215 -11.91 8.54 -3.63
CA LYS A 215 -12.59 7.65 -4.57
C LYS A 215 -11.93 6.28 -4.58
N LEU A 216 -12.76 5.26 -4.62
CA LEU A 216 -12.32 3.89 -4.84
C LEU A 216 -12.00 3.70 -6.32
N THR A 217 -10.76 3.34 -6.65
CA THR A 217 -10.31 3.10 -8.02
C THR A 217 -9.52 1.81 -8.12
N SER A 218 -9.64 1.13 -9.25
CA SER A 218 -8.78 0.01 -9.61
C SER A 218 -7.78 0.44 -10.66
N SER A 219 -6.53 0.04 -10.54
CA SER A 219 -5.48 0.33 -11.52
C SER A 219 -4.78 -0.96 -11.96
N LEU A 220 -4.64 -1.13 -13.26
CA LEU A 220 -3.79 -2.17 -13.82
C LEU A 220 -2.36 -1.64 -13.85
N LYS A 221 -1.48 -2.25 -13.08
CA LYS A 221 -0.04 -2.00 -13.12
C LYS A 221 0.63 -3.11 -13.90
N GLY A 222 1.52 -2.74 -14.81
CA GLY A 222 2.35 -3.71 -15.54
C GLY A 222 3.76 -3.81 -14.98
N TYR A 223 4.66 -4.27 -15.83
CA TYR A 223 6.07 -4.45 -15.52
C TYR A 223 6.70 -3.18 -14.93
N PHE A 224 7.52 -3.33 -13.88
CA PHE A 224 8.09 -2.24 -13.05
C PHE A 224 7.08 -1.32 -12.35
N GLY A 225 5.80 -1.70 -12.24
CA GLY A 225 4.80 -0.95 -11.48
C GLY A 225 4.19 0.24 -12.23
N LYS A 226 4.46 0.39 -13.53
CA LYS A 226 3.85 1.43 -14.36
C LYS A 226 2.33 1.21 -14.47
N GLN A 227 1.55 2.26 -14.21
CA GLN A 227 0.11 2.25 -14.44
C GLN A 227 -0.21 2.20 -15.94
N ILE A 228 -0.97 1.19 -16.37
CA ILE A 228 -1.40 0.96 -17.76
C ILE A 228 -2.84 1.44 -17.97
N ALA A 229 -3.72 1.18 -17.00
CA ALA A 229 -5.12 1.54 -17.07
C ALA A 229 -5.68 1.84 -15.67
N GLU A 230 -6.76 2.62 -15.63
CA GLU A 230 -7.50 2.97 -14.42
C GLU A 230 -9.01 2.78 -14.65
N PHE A 231 -9.70 2.30 -13.62
CA PHE A 231 -11.11 1.98 -13.63
C PHE A 231 -11.78 2.54 -12.38
N ASN A 232 -13.02 2.99 -12.53
CA ASN A 232 -13.83 3.44 -11.40
C ASN A 232 -14.34 2.24 -10.60
N GLY A 233 -14.12 2.23 -9.28
CA GLY A 233 -14.57 1.15 -8.40
C GLY A 233 -13.72 -0.12 -8.53
N VAL A 234 -14.36 -1.27 -8.27
CA VAL A 234 -13.71 -2.59 -8.31
C VAL A 234 -13.77 -3.15 -9.73
N ALA A 235 -12.63 -3.23 -10.40
CA ALA A 235 -12.50 -3.86 -11.70
C ALA A 235 -12.38 -5.38 -11.59
N LYS A 236 -12.79 -6.08 -12.66
CA LYS A 236 -12.73 -7.54 -12.80
C LYS A 236 -11.75 -7.92 -13.90
N PHE A 237 -11.51 -9.23 -14.03
CA PHE A 237 -10.67 -9.77 -15.10
C PHE A 237 -11.15 -9.31 -16.48
N GLU A 238 -12.45 -9.36 -16.76
CA GLU A 238 -13.01 -8.95 -18.06
C GLU A 238 -12.68 -7.50 -18.45
N ASP A 239 -12.58 -6.59 -17.46
CA ASP A 239 -12.23 -5.18 -17.71
C ASP A 239 -10.78 -5.02 -18.15
N VAL A 240 -9.89 -5.88 -17.65
CA VAL A 240 -8.44 -5.83 -17.92
C VAL A 240 -7.98 -6.83 -18.97
N LYS A 241 -8.82 -7.79 -19.33
CA LYS A 241 -8.55 -8.86 -20.30
C LYS A 241 -7.96 -8.34 -21.62
N PRO A 242 -8.47 -7.25 -22.24
CA PRO A 242 -7.89 -6.73 -23.49
C PRO A 242 -6.42 -6.30 -23.35
N TYR A 243 -6.01 -5.79 -22.19
CA TYR A 243 -4.64 -5.36 -21.92
C TYR A 243 -3.71 -6.57 -21.76
N ILE A 244 -4.17 -7.58 -21.02
CA ILE A 244 -3.42 -8.84 -20.83
C ILE A 244 -3.28 -9.58 -22.17
N ASP A 245 -4.36 -9.66 -22.95
CA ASP A 245 -4.33 -10.25 -24.30
C ASP A 245 -3.31 -9.56 -25.21
N ASN A 246 -3.32 -8.22 -25.25
CA ASN A 246 -2.38 -7.48 -26.06
C ASN A 246 -0.93 -7.71 -25.61
N TYR A 247 -0.67 -7.75 -24.30
CA TYR A 247 0.66 -8.08 -23.78
C TYR A 247 1.11 -9.49 -24.17
N MET A 248 0.24 -10.50 -24.01
CA MET A 248 0.55 -11.87 -24.42
C MET A 248 0.85 -11.97 -25.92
N LYS A 249 0.10 -11.23 -26.76
CA LYS A 249 0.40 -11.12 -28.19
C LYS A 249 1.79 -10.56 -28.46
N GLU A 250 2.15 -9.44 -27.83
CA GLU A 250 3.47 -8.81 -27.97
C GLU A 250 4.60 -9.76 -27.55
N VAL A 251 4.41 -10.53 -26.48
CA VAL A 251 5.38 -11.54 -26.03
C VAL A 251 5.48 -12.68 -27.05
N SER A 252 4.36 -13.21 -27.54
CA SER A 252 4.33 -14.26 -28.56
C SER A 252 5.07 -13.83 -29.83
N ASP A 253 4.78 -12.63 -30.33
CA ASP A 253 5.40 -12.12 -31.57
C ASP A 253 6.92 -11.92 -31.40
N ARG A 254 7.34 -11.43 -30.23
CA ARG A 254 8.77 -11.32 -29.87
C ARG A 254 9.46 -12.67 -29.81
N ARG A 255 8.79 -13.70 -29.25
CA ARG A 255 9.34 -15.06 -29.19
C ARG A 255 9.54 -15.66 -30.58
N LYS A 256 8.57 -15.50 -31.48
CA LYS A 256 8.69 -15.92 -32.88
C LYS A 256 9.86 -15.27 -33.59
N GLN A 257 10.10 -13.97 -33.37
CA GLN A 257 11.27 -13.27 -33.92
C GLN A 257 12.60 -13.84 -33.40
N LEU A 258 12.61 -14.36 -32.17
CA LEU A 258 13.76 -15.00 -31.55
C LEU A 258 13.88 -16.50 -31.89
N GLY A 259 12.99 -17.04 -32.73
CA GLY A 259 12.98 -18.47 -33.11
C GLY A 259 12.55 -19.43 -32.00
N LYS A 260 11.81 -18.91 -31.00
CA LYS A 260 11.22 -19.67 -29.89
C LYS A 260 9.73 -19.92 -30.07
#